data_AF-A0A1M2ZCG2-F1
#
_entry.id   AF-A0A1M2ZCG2-F1
#
_cell.length_a   1.000
_cell.length_b   1.000
_cell.length_c   1.000
_cell.angle_alpha   90.00
_cell.angle_beta   90.00
_cell.angle_gamma   90.00
#
_symmetry.space_group_name_H-M   'P 1'
#
loop_
_entity.id
_entity.type
_entity.pdbx_description
1 polymer ?
#
loop_
_entity_poly.entity_id
_entity_poly.type
_entity_poly.pdbx_seq_one_letter_code
_entity_poly.pdbx_strand_id
1 'polypeptide(L)'
;MADLLLLSQAAEAAAEGAEHAADPALFGVLNSTVWVSIAMAVLIAIVIWKGGIRAIGAMLDRQIADIRKQLDEAKQLRSEAEALRDEYARKIADAEKNAAEMATQAEHEAEAVIAQAKADAAELVQRRAKMAEDKIAAAERAAIAEVRAKTADAAAKAAGTLIAERHGASADKALVDRTIAGLSRPH
;
A
#
# COMPACT_ATOMS: atom_id res chain seq x y z
N MET A 1 -38.82 6.49 45.07
CA MET A 1 -38.89 6.23 46.53
C MET A 1 -40.26 6.54 47.15
N ALA A 2 -41.20 7.13 46.40
CA ALA A 2 -42.58 7.40 46.87
C ALA A 2 -43.56 6.22 46.67
N ASP A 3 -43.24 5.27 45.79
CA ASP A 3 -44.15 4.19 45.38
C ASP A 3 -44.22 3.02 46.39
N LEU A 4 -43.12 2.78 47.14
CA LEU A 4 -43.05 1.75 48.18
C LEU A 4 -43.84 2.14 49.44
N LEU A 5 -43.87 3.44 49.75
CA LEU A 5 -44.67 4.00 50.86
C LEU A 5 -46.16 3.97 50.56
N LEU A 6 -46.55 4.07 49.28
CA LEU A 6 -47.95 4.00 48.87
C LEU A 6 -48.47 2.55 48.86
N LEU A 7 -47.60 1.58 48.54
CA LEU A 7 -47.90 0.16 48.65
C LEU A 7 -47.92 -0.33 50.11
N SER A 8 -47.05 0.18 50.99
CA SER A 8 -47.10 -0.10 52.43
C SER A 8 -48.32 0.54 53.07
N GLN A 9 -48.65 1.80 52.75
CA GLN A 9 -49.87 2.42 53.27
C GLN A 9 -51.16 1.76 52.74
N ALA A 10 -51.17 1.25 51.50
CA ALA A 10 -52.30 0.48 51.00
C ALA A 10 -52.42 -0.89 51.69
N ALA A 11 -51.31 -1.49 52.13
CA ALA A 11 -51.29 -2.73 52.91
C ALA A 11 -51.66 -2.50 54.39
N GLU A 12 -51.21 -1.41 55.00
CA GLU A 12 -51.56 -0.99 56.37
C GLU A 12 -53.03 -0.56 56.47
N ALA A 13 -53.56 0.17 55.47
CA ALA A 13 -54.98 0.50 55.40
C ALA A 13 -55.89 -0.72 55.18
N ALA A 14 -55.35 -1.84 54.69
CA ALA A 14 -56.08 -3.11 54.58
C ALA A 14 -56.01 -3.95 55.88
N ALA A 15 -55.08 -3.66 56.78
CA ALA A 15 -54.90 -4.36 58.05
C ALA A 15 -55.60 -3.67 59.23
N GLU A 16 -55.79 -2.34 59.18
CA GLU A 16 -56.50 -1.54 60.19
C GLU A 16 -58.00 -1.41 59.89
N GLY A 17 -58.72 -2.54 59.87
CA GLY A 17 -60.16 -2.55 59.62
C GLY A 17 -60.90 -3.80 60.12
N ALA A 18 -60.29 -4.59 60.99
CA ALA A 18 -60.90 -5.78 61.58
C ALA A 18 -61.56 -5.47 62.94
N GLU A 19 -62.36 -4.41 63.02
CA GLU A 19 -63.30 -4.27 64.13
C GLU A 19 -64.40 -5.32 63.97
N HIS A 20 -64.64 -6.10 65.02
CA HIS A 20 -65.75 -7.04 65.11
C HIS A 20 -67.07 -6.25 65.14
N ALA A 21 -67.59 -5.90 63.96
CA ALA A 21 -68.93 -5.35 63.83
C ALA A 21 -69.96 -6.39 64.31
N ALA A 22 -70.78 -5.97 65.27
CA ALA A 22 -71.78 -6.75 65.97
C ALA A 22 -72.70 -7.52 65.00
N ASP A 23 -72.99 -8.76 65.39
CA ASP A 23 -73.67 -9.81 64.63
C ASP A 23 -75.15 -9.49 64.31
N PRO A 24 -75.56 -9.31 63.04
CA PRO A 24 -76.90 -9.61 62.61
C PRO A 24 -76.84 -10.97 61.89
N ALA A 25 -76.82 -12.05 62.67
CA ALA A 25 -76.87 -13.41 62.16
C ALA A 25 -78.17 -13.63 61.38
N LEU A 26 -78.12 -13.52 60.05
CA LEU A 26 -79.17 -14.02 59.18
C LEU A 26 -78.88 -15.50 58.91
N PHE A 27 -79.66 -16.38 59.55
CA PHE A 27 -79.59 -17.85 59.47
C PHE A 27 -78.47 -18.57 60.26
N GLY A 28 -77.90 -18.01 61.33
CA GLY A 28 -77.13 -18.77 62.34
C GLY A 28 -75.86 -19.52 61.89
N VAL A 29 -75.47 -19.41 60.62
CA VAL A 29 -74.24 -19.98 60.03
C VAL A 29 -73.42 -18.98 59.23
N LEU A 30 -73.93 -17.76 59.04
CA LEU A 30 -73.31 -16.69 58.25
C LEU A 30 -72.79 -15.59 59.17
N ASN A 31 -71.65 -15.84 59.82
CA ASN A 31 -70.93 -14.84 60.61
C ASN A 31 -70.31 -13.76 59.68
N SER A 32 -69.96 -12.60 60.23
CA SER A 32 -69.21 -11.53 59.53
C SER A 32 -67.99 -12.06 58.75
N THR A 33 -67.29 -13.05 59.30
CA THR A 33 -66.16 -13.75 58.66
C THR A 33 -66.53 -14.46 57.34
N VAL A 34 -67.75 -15.01 57.22
CA VAL A 34 -68.22 -15.67 55.99
C VAL A 34 -68.51 -14.63 54.90
N TRP A 35 -69.06 -13.47 55.28
CA TRP A 35 -69.28 -12.40 54.31
C TRP A 35 -67.94 -11.79 53.84
N VAL A 36 -66.97 -11.63 54.73
CA VAL A 36 -65.60 -11.20 54.39
C VAL A 36 -64.90 -12.21 53.49
N SER A 37 -65.03 -13.51 53.74
CA SER A 37 -64.42 -14.55 52.89
C SER A 37 -65.05 -14.61 51.49
N ILE A 38 -66.37 -14.41 51.38
CA ILE A 38 -67.07 -14.24 50.10
C ILE A 38 -66.57 -12.99 49.37
N ALA A 39 -66.44 -11.85 50.06
CA ALA A 39 -65.91 -10.62 49.46
C ALA A 39 -64.47 -10.79 48.96
N MET A 40 -63.61 -11.46 49.72
CA MET A 40 -62.25 -11.79 49.29
C MET A 40 -62.21 -12.76 48.11
N ALA A 41 -63.07 -13.79 48.11
CA ALA A 41 -63.17 -14.73 47.01
C ALA A 41 -63.62 -14.03 45.71
N VAL A 42 -64.59 -13.11 45.81
CA VAL A 42 -65.05 -12.28 44.68
C VAL A 42 -63.95 -11.35 44.20
N LEU A 43 -63.19 -10.71 45.10
CA LEU A 43 -62.04 -9.87 44.72
C LEU A 43 -60.98 -10.69 43.97
N ILE A 44 -60.60 -11.85 44.49
CA ILE A 44 -59.64 -12.76 43.84
C ILE A 44 -60.17 -13.21 42.48
N ALA A 45 -61.45 -13.58 42.39
CA ALA A 45 -62.09 -13.95 41.13
C ALA A 45 -62.05 -12.80 40.12
N ILE A 46 -62.31 -11.55 40.55
CA ILE A 46 -62.21 -10.36 39.69
C ILE A 46 -60.76 -10.11 39.26
N VAL A 47 -59.77 -10.25 40.14
CA VAL A 47 -58.35 -10.07 39.80
C VAL A 47 -57.88 -11.12 38.79
N ILE A 48 -58.31 -12.37 38.96
CA ILE A 48 -58.02 -13.45 38.01
C ILE A 48 -58.73 -13.20 36.68
N TRP A 49 -60.02 -12.83 36.70
CA TRP A 49 -60.83 -12.62 35.50
C TRP A 49 -60.38 -11.37 34.71
N LYS A 50 -59.98 -10.31 35.41
CA LYS A 50 -59.40 -9.09 34.81
C LYS A 50 -57.91 -9.25 34.45
N GLY A 51 -57.33 -10.43 34.69
CA GLY A 51 -56.01 -10.81 34.19
C GLY A 51 -54.82 -10.26 34.97
N GLY A 52 -54.98 -9.91 36.25
CA GLY A 52 -53.89 -9.39 37.09
C GLY A 52 -52.68 -10.34 37.15
N ILE A 53 -52.91 -11.64 37.26
CA ILE A 53 -51.84 -12.67 37.25
C ILE A 53 -51.14 -12.74 35.88
N ARG A 54 -51.91 -12.60 34.79
CA ARG A 54 -51.37 -12.62 33.42
C ARG A 54 -50.51 -11.39 33.13
N ALA A 55 -50.87 -10.22 33.67
CA ALA A 55 -50.09 -8.99 33.52
C ALA A 55 -48.70 -9.09 34.18
N ILE A 56 -48.62 -9.71 35.36
CA ILE A 56 -47.35 -9.96 36.06
C ILE A 56 -46.49 -10.93 35.24
N GLY A 57 -47.06 -12.05 34.78
CA GLY A 57 -46.34 -13.00 33.92
C GLY A 57 -45.81 -12.34 32.63
N ALA A 58 -46.64 -11.54 31.96
CA ALA A 58 -46.24 -10.83 30.75
C ALA A 58 -45.11 -9.81 30.98
N MET A 59 -45.02 -9.18 32.16
CA MET A 59 -43.91 -8.29 32.50
C MET A 59 -42.60 -9.06 32.70
N LEU A 60 -42.65 -10.22 33.37
CA LEU A 60 -41.48 -11.08 33.53
C LEU A 60 -41.02 -11.63 32.18
N ASP A 61 -41.94 -12.08 31.33
CA ASP A 61 -41.64 -12.56 29.98
C ASP A 61 -40.99 -11.47 29.12
N ARG A 62 -41.46 -10.22 29.22
CA ARG A 62 -40.83 -9.07 28.55
C ARG A 62 -39.40 -8.85 29.04
N GLN A 63 -39.16 -8.86 30.35
CA GLN A 63 -37.80 -8.72 30.88
C GLN A 63 -36.89 -9.86 30.44
N ILE A 64 -37.38 -11.10 30.42
CA ILE A 64 -36.61 -12.25 29.92
C ILE A 64 -36.29 -12.06 28.43
N ALA A 65 -37.25 -11.60 27.63
CA ALA A 65 -37.04 -11.32 26.21
C ALA A 65 -36.00 -10.21 26.00
N ASP A 66 -36.05 -9.14 26.78
CA ASP A 66 -35.09 -8.03 26.69
C ASP A 66 -33.68 -8.48 27.10
N ILE A 67 -33.54 -9.27 28.18
CA ILE A 67 -32.25 -9.82 28.61
C ILE A 67 -31.69 -10.78 27.56
N ARG A 68 -32.53 -11.64 26.96
CA ARG A 68 -32.11 -12.53 25.87
C ARG A 68 -31.61 -11.73 24.68
N LYS A 69 -32.35 -10.70 24.27
CA LYS A 69 -31.95 -9.81 23.18
C LYS A 69 -30.60 -9.14 23.46
N GLN A 70 -30.41 -8.58 24.65
CA GLN A 70 -29.13 -7.97 25.04
C GLN A 70 -27.98 -8.98 25.08
N LEU A 71 -28.25 -10.21 25.55
CA LEU A 71 -27.24 -11.27 25.57
C LEU A 71 -26.86 -11.73 24.17
N ASP A 72 -27.82 -11.83 23.26
CA ASP A 72 -27.58 -12.20 21.87
C ASP A 72 -26.84 -11.09 21.12
N GLU A 73 -27.20 -9.82 21.34
CA GLU A 73 -26.46 -8.66 20.82
C GLU A 73 -25.02 -8.62 21.37
N ALA A 74 -24.82 -8.90 22.66
CA ALA A 74 -23.48 -8.94 23.25
C ALA A 74 -22.64 -10.10 22.69
N LYS A 75 -23.25 -11.27 22.47
CA LYS A 75 -22.57 -12.41 21.81
C LYS A 75 -22.20 -12.08 20.37
N GLN A 76 -23.12 -11.45 19.62
CA GLN A 76 -22.87 -11.03 18.26
C GLN A 76 -21.73 -10.01 18.21
N LEU A 77 -21.78 -8.98 19.05
CA LEU A 77 -20.73 -7.95 19.12
C LEU A 77 -19.36 -8.55 19.48
N ARG A 78 -19.36 -9.53 20.38
CA ARG A 78 -18.13 -10.26 20.72
C ARG A 78 -17.61 -11.08 19.54
N SER A 79 -18.49 -11.79 18.83
CA SER A 79 -18.11 -12.56 17.64
C SER A 79 -17.58 -11.64 16.53
N GLU A 80 -18.19 -10.47 16.33
CA GLU A 80 -17.74 -9.47 15.37
C GLU A 80 -16.39 -8.88 15.77
N ALA A 81 -16.17 -8.61 17.07
CA ALA A 81 -14.89 -8.14 17.59
C ALA A 81 -13.78 -9.19 17.43
N GLU A 82 -14.06 -10.47 17.72
CA GLU A 82 -13.14 -11.59 17.52
C GLU A 82 -12.79 -11.76 16.03
N ALA A 83 -13.80 -11.74 15.15
CA ALA A 83 -13.60 -11.81 13.69
C ALA A 83 -12.75 -10.63 13.17
N LEU A 84 -13.03 -9.42 13.65
CA LEU A 84 -12.27 -8.22 13.27
C LEU A 84 -10.81 -8.31 13.75
N ARG A 85 -10.59 -8.80 14.98
CA ARG A 85 -9.25 -9.06 15.54
C ARG A 85 -8.46 -10.01 14.65
N ASP A 86 -9.07 -11.11 14.23
CA ASP A 86 -8.43 -12.10 13.36
C ASP A 86 -8.16 -11.54 11.97
N GLU A 87 -9.08 -10.75 11.42
CA GLU A 87 -8.89 -10.07 10.13
C GLU A 87 -7.70 -9.11 10.18
N TYR A 88 -7.60 -8.27 11.23
CA TYR A 88 -6.47 -7.37 11.39
C TYR A 88 -5.16 -8.11 11.64
N ALA A 89 -5.17 -9.20 12.43
CA ALA A 89 -3.98 -10.02 12.64
C ALA A 89 -3.47 -10.62 11.31
N ARG A 90 -4.38 -11.13 10.47
CA ARG A 90 -4.04 -11.61 9.12
C ARG A 90 -3.52 -10.49 8.24
N LYS A 91 -4.17 -9.33 8.21
CA LYS A 91 -3.72 -8.16 7.44
C LYS A 91 -2.32 -7.69 7.84
N ILE A 92 -2.00 -7.71 9.14
CA ILE A 92 -0.67 -7.36 9.63
C ILE A 92 0.35 -8.39 9.16
N ALA A 93 0.07 -9.69 9.33
CA ALA A 93 0.98 -10.75 8.87
C ALA A 93 1.20 -10.71 7.35
N ASP A 94 0.15 -10.46 6.57
CA ASP A 94 0.23 -10.31 5.12
C ASP A 94 1.02 -9.04 4.74
N ALA A 95 0.82 -7.93 5.46
CA ALA A 95 1.59 -6.70 5.23
C ALA A 95 3.07 -6.87 5.56
N GLU A 96 3.41 -7.56 6.64
CA GLU A 96 4.80 -7.90 6.99
C GLU A 96 5.44 -8.79 5.92
N LYS A 97 4.72 -9.81 5.46
CA LYS A 97 5.17 -10.68 4.37
C LYS A 97 5.39 -9.90 3.08
N ASN A 98 4.43 -9.06 2.68
CA ASN A 98 4.54 -8.23 1.48
C ASN A 98 5.70 -7.25 1.60
N ALA A 99 5.93 -6.66 2.78
CA ALA A 99 7.07 -5.78 3.01
C ALA A 99 8.41 -6.51 2.89
N ALA A 100 8.50 -7.74 3.41
CA ALA A 100 9.69 -8.58 3.25
C ALA A 100 9.93 -8.96 1.79
N GLU A 101 8.87 -9.37 1.07
CA GLU A 101 8.95 -9.67 -0.38
C GLU A 101 9.35 -8.43 -1.19
N MET A 102 8.80 -7.26 -0.87
CA MET A 102 9.20 -5.98 -1.49
C MET A 102 10.67 -5.65 -1.24
N ALA A 103 11.17 -5.88 -0.03
CA ALA A 103 12.57 -5.63 0.31
C ALA A 103 13.50 -6.56 -0.49
N THR A 104 13.22 -7.86 -0.50
CA THR A 104 13.99 -8.84 -1.29
C THR A 104 13.95 -8.54 -2.79
N GLN A 105 12.79 -8.17 -3.32
CA GLN A 105 12.65 -7.80 -4.73
C GLN A 105 13.45 -6.52 -5.04
N ALA A 106 13.41 -5.51 -4.17
CA ALA A 106 14.18 -4.28 -4.33
C ALA A 106 15.69 -4.53 -4.29
N GLU A 107 16.17 -5.43 -3.44
CA GLU A 107 17.58 -5.85 -3.41
C GLU A 107 17.97 -6.53 -4.72
N HIS A 108 17.16 -7.48 -5.20
CA HIS A 108 17.39 -8.17 -6.46
C HIS A 108 17.41 -7.22 -7.66
N GLU A 109 16.48 -6.26 -7.70
CA GLU A 109 16.43 -5.23 -8.73
C GLU A 109 17.62 -4.28 -8.66
N ALA A 110 18.03 -3.87 -7.46
CA ALA A 110 19.21 -3.04 -7.27
C ALA A 110 20.49 -3.75 -7.76
N GLU A 111 20.66 -5.03 -7.44
CA GLU A 111 21.78 -5.83 -7.93
C GLU A 111 21.77 -5.95 -9.45
N ALA A 112 20.60 -6.20 -10.05
CA ALA A 112 20.45 -6.27 -11.50
C ALA A 112 20.78 -4.93 -12.18
N VAL A 113 20.30 -3.81 -11.63
CA VAL A 113 20.61 -2.46 -12.13
C VAL A 113 22.10 -2.15 -12.02
N ILE A 114 22.74 -2.50 -10.90
CA ILE A 114 24.19 -2.32 -10.73
C ILE A 114 24.97 -3.18 -11.73
N ALA A 115 24.57 -4.43 -11.94
CA ALA A 115 25.20 -5.31 -12.92
C ALA A 115 25.08 -4.76 -14.34
N GLN A 116 23.88 -4.32 -14.73
CA GLN A 116 23.64 -3.70 -16.04
C GLN A 116 24.45 -2.40 -16.20
N ALA A 117 24.42 -1.52 -15.20
CA ALA A 117 25.18 -0.26 -15.24
C ALA A 117 26.69 -0.50 -15.36
N LYS A 118 27.23 -1.53 -14.71
CA LYS A 118 28.64 -1.93 -14.86
C LYS A 118 28.94 -2.44 -16.27
N ALA A 119 28.06 -3.25 -16.86
CA ALA A 119 28.19 -3.75 -18.22
C ALA A 119 28.18 -2.59 -19.23
N ASP A 120 27.20 -1.69 -19.11
CA ASP A 120 27.07 -0.51 -19.98
C ASP A 120 28.27 0.42 -19.83
N ALA A 121 28.76 0.65 -18.60
CA ALA A 121 29.95 1.46 -18.35
C ALA A 121 31.20 0.83 -18.99
N ALA A 122 31.37 -0.49 -18.90
CA ALA A 122 32.47 -1.20 -19.54
C ALA A 122 32.41 -1.08 -21.07
N GLU A 123 31.22 -1.24 -21.66
CA GLU A 123 31.01 -1.05 -23.10
C GLU A 123 31.33 0.39 -23.53
N LEU A 124 30.85 1.38 -22.79
CA LEU A 124 31.14 2.80 -23.06
C LEU A 124 32.63 3.10 -23.02
N VAL A 125 33.35 2.54 -22.04
CA VAL A 125 34.81 2.69 -21.94
C VAL A 125 35.50 2.04 -23.12
N GLN A 126 35.15 0.80 -23.49
CA GLN A 126 35.72 0.13 -24.67
C GLN A 126 35.45 0.92 -25.96
N ARG A 127 34.23 1.42 -26.15
CA ARG A 127 33.87 2.22 -27.32
C ARG A 127 34.67 3.52 -27.37
N ARG A 128 34.87 4.19 -26.23
CA ARG A 128 35.69 5.40 -26.14
C ARG A 128 37.16 5.13 -26.39
N ALA A 129 37.70 4.03 -25.87
CA ALA A 129 39.07 3.60 -26.12
C ALA A 129 39.28 3.37 -27.63
N LYS A 130 38.40 2.59 -28.27
CA LYS A 130 38.46 2.36 -29.71
C LYS A 130 38.37 3.65 -30.53
N MET A 131 37.45 4.56 -30.18
CA MET A 131 37.37 5.86 -30.85
C MET A 131 38.64 6.71 -30.68
N ALA A 132 39.31 6.61 -29.53
CA ALA A 132 40.58 7.30 -29.30
C ALA A 132 41.71 6.67 -30.12
N GLU A 133 41.79 5.34 -30.14
CA GLU A 133 42.74 4.58 -30.98
C GLU A 133 42.55 4.90 -32.47
N ASP A 134 41.31 4.91 -32.96
CA ASP A 134 40.98 5.26 -34.36
C ASP A 134 41.40 6.70 -34.69
N LYS A 135 41.21 7.64 -33.75
CA LYS A 135 41.67 9.04 -33.90
C LYS A 135 43.18 9.16 -33.92
N ILE A 136 43.88 8.43 -33.05
CA ILE A 136 45.35 8.40 -33.01
C ILE A 136 45.87 7.83 -34.33
N ALA A 137 45.34 6.70 -34.80
CA ALA A 137 45.74 6.09 -36.07
C ALA A 137 45.44 6.98 -37.28
N ALA A 138 44.36 7.78 -37.24
CA ALA A 138 44.09 8.79 -38.26
C ALA A 138 45.11 9.95 -38.21
N ALA A 139 45.42 10.45 -37.02
CA ALA A 139 46.38 11.53 -36.81
C ALA A 139 47.81 11.11 -37.19
N GLU A 140 48.23 9.88 -36.86
CA GLU A 140 49.53 9.33 -37.26
C GLU A 140 49.67 9.26 -38.78
N ARG A 141 48.64 8.76 -39.48
CA ARG A 141 48.63 8.73 -40.96
C ARG A 141 48.73 10.13 -41.55
N ALA A 142 48.01 11.09 -40.98
CA ALA A 142 48.06 12.49 -41.41
C ALA A 142 49.46 13.10 -41.16
N ALA A 143 50.05 12.87 -39.98
CA ALA A 143 51.39 13.37 -39.64
C ALA A 143 52.47 12.79 -40.56
N ILE A 144 52.42 11.48 -40.86
CA ILE A 144 53.35 10.84 -41.81
C ILE A 144 53.20 11.45 -43.20
N ALA A 145 51.97 11.69 -43.66
CA ALA A 145 51.72 12.32 -44.95
C ALA A 145 52.26 13.76 -44.99
N GLU A 146 52.07 14.53 -43.91
CA GLU A 146 52.58 15.90 -43.78
C GLU A 146 54.11 15.95 -43.78
N VAL A 147 54.77 15.06 -43.03
CA VAL A 147 56.25 14.96 -43.02
C VAL A 147 56.76 14.63 -44.41
N ARG A 148 56.17 13.63 -45.10
CA ARG A 148 56.56 13.29 -46.48
C ARG A 148 56.39 14.46 -47.44
N ALA A 149 55.28 15.19 -47.34
CA ALA A 149 55.04 16.37 -48.16
C ALA A 149 56.07 17.48 -47.90
N LYS A 150 56.37 17.78 -46.62
CA LYS A 150 57.41 18.75 -46.25
C LYS A 150 58.80 18.33 -46.73
N THR A 151 59.16 17.06 -46.60
CA THR A 151 60.44 16.55 -47.10
C THR A 151 60.53 16.63 -48.62
N ALA A 152 59.46 16.28 -49.34
CA ALA A 152 59.40 16.39 -50.80
C ALA A 152 59.53 17.84 -51.27
N ASP A 153 58.83 18.78 -50.62
CA ASP A 153 58.92 20.22 -50.92
C ASP A 153 60.32 20.78 -50.61
N ALA A 154 60.91 20.42 -49.47
CA ALA A 154 62.27 20.83 -49.12
C ALA A 154 63.32 20.27 -50.10
N ALA A 155 63.19 18.99 -50.49
CA ALA A 155 64.06 18.37 -51.49
C ALA A 155 63.89 19.02 -52.87
N ALA A 156 62.67 19.31 -53.31
CA ALA A 156 62.39 20.00 -54.56
C ALA A 156 62.97 21.42 -54.57
N LYS A 157 62.83 22.17 -53.47
CA LYS A 157 63.44 23.50 -53.30
C LYS A 157 64.96 23.44 -53.35
N ALA A 158 65.59 22.51 -52.61
CA ALA A 158 67.04 22.33 -52.60
C ALA A 158 67.58 21.90 -53.98
N ALA A 159 66.87 21.02 -54.68
CA ALA A 159 67.19 20.66 -56.06
C ALA A 159 67.07 21.88 -56.98
N GLY A 160 66.02 22.68 -56.84
CA GLY A 160 65.82 23.93 -57.59
C GLY A 160 66.94 24.94 -57.38
N THR A 161 67.37 25.15 -56.14
CA THR A 161 68.51 26.05 -55.84
C THR A 161 69.82 25.52 -56.40
N LEU A 162 70.10 24.21 -56.27
CA LEU A 162 71.31 23.61 -56.83
C LEU A 162 71.34 23.70 -58.36
N ILE A 163 70.19 23.47 -59.00
CA ILE A 163 70.02 23.63 -60.44
C ILE A 163 70.26 25.08 -60.85
N ALA A 164 69.73 26.07 -60.12
CA ALA A 164 69.95 27.49 -60.39
C ALA A 164 71.42 27.90 -60.22
N GLU A 165 72.12 27.39 -59.20
CA GLU A 165 73.55 27.66 -58.97
C GLU A 165 74.48 27.00 -60.00
N ARG A 166 74.08 25.83 -60.54
CA ARG A 166 74.86 25.06 -61.52
C ARG A 166 74.43 25.31 -62.97
N HIS A 167 73.35 26.04 -63.22
CA HIS A 167 72.92 26.42 -64.56
C HIS A 167 73.84 27.51 -65.14
N GLY A 168 74.51 27.16 -66.23
CA GLY A 168 75.20 28.11 -67.09
C GLY A 168 74.98 27.72 -68.56
N ALA A 169 75.37 28.60 -69.49
CA ALA A 169 75.10 28.46 -70.92
C ALA A 169 75.56 27.12 -71.55
N SER A 170 76.55 26.44 -70.96
CA SER A 170 77.00 25.11 -71.39
C SER A 170 76.02 23.97 -71.03
N ALA A 171 75.34 24.07 -69.88
CA ALA A 171 74.34 23.10 -69.44
C ALA A 171 73.04 23.22 -70.27
N ASP A 172 72.65 24.45 -70.62
CA ASP A 172 71.48 24.74 -71.46
C ASP A 172 71.62 24.11 -72.85
N LYS A 173 72.80 24.28 -73.47
CA LYS A 173 73.08 23.71 -74.79
C LYS A 173 72.96 22.18 -74.80
N ALA A 174 73.51 21.51 -73.79
CA ALA A 174 73.41 20.06 -73.65
C ALA A 174 72.00 19.55 -73.30
N LEU A 175 71.14 20.39 -72.70
CA LEU A 175 69.73 20.09 -72.48
C LEU A 175 68.92 20.24 -73.78
N VAL A 176 69.15 21.31 -74.53
CA VAL A 176 68.51 21.58 -75.83
C VAL A 176 68.91 20.51 -76.86
N ASP A 177 70.19 20.14 -76.94
CA ASP A 177 70.64 19.09 -77.87
C ASP A 177 70.00 17.72 -77.51
N ARG A 178 69.78 17.44 -76.22
CA ARG A 178 69.09 16.21 -75.77
C ARG A 178 67.59 16.23 -76.03
N THR A 179 66.89 17.35 -75.84
CA THR A 179 65.46 17.46 -76.16
C THR A 179 65.23 17.41 -77.67
N ILE A 180 66.09 18.04 -78.47
CA ILE A 180 66.09 17.92 -79.93
C ILE A 180 66.35 16.46 -80.36
N ALA A 181 67.34 15.78 -79.76
CA ALA A 181 67.60 14.38 -80.05
C ALA A 181 66.45 13.44 -79.61
N GLY A 182 65.78 13.75 -78.50
CA GLY A 182 64.62 13.00 -77.99
C GLY A 182 63.37 13.16 -78.86
N LEU A 183 63.15 14.36 -79.42
CA LEU A 183 62.09 14.63 -80.39
C LEU A 183 62.44 14.08 -81.79
N SER A 184 63.72 13.99 -82.14
CA SER A 184 64.22 13.42 -83.39
C SER A 184 64.30 11.89 -83.38
N ARG A 185 63.97 11.22 -82.27
CA ARG A 185 63.86 9.76 -82.22
C ARG A 185 62.45 9.39 -82.68
N PRO A 186 62.25 8.94 -83.95
CA PRO A 186 60.98 8.34 -84.31
C PRO A 186 60.81 7.09 -83.44
N HIS A 187 59.58 6.86 -82.98
CA HIS A 187 59.21 5.63 -82.28
C HIS A 187 59.67 4.38 -83.04
#